data_AF-A0AAD2TLV1-F1
#
_entry.id   AF-A0AAD2TLV1-F1
#
_cell.length_a   1.000
_cell.length_b   1.000
_cell.length_c   1.000
_cell.angle_alpha   90.00
_cell.angle_beta   90.00
_cell.angle_gamma   90.00
#
_symmetry.space_group_name_H-M   'P 1'
#
loop_
_entity.id
_entity.type
_entity.pdbx_description
1 polymer ?
#
loop_
_entity_poly.entity_id
_entity_poly.type
_entity_poly.pdbx_seq_one_letter_code
_entity_poly.pdbx_strand_id
1 'polypeptide(L)'
;MNIDFPPPSNGVYNNAGSSRQLANYCEHEDLQRMEQGIYTEGFFNLTDDNVYKSHVIKDIDGNIGQLLKTDAKFYAVHVSPSEKELQAMGSTEQEQAEAMKRYIREVFIPEYAKNFNKGLSAENIKFYGKIHFDRNCSDNRLNIHCHLIVSRKDQSNKVKISPLTNHRNTQKGVITGGFDRIALFENVEKGFDNLFGYNRQLPETFEYCNTMKNGTVTDKLWMQERELKAPEQDFAGEKKKIVYVQTDENIKTQINKNVKTFSNIPTNTQTDESGLSSLFSILPSAADVNPMDEQQPLKPKKKKKRRPRLS
;
A
#
# COMPACT_ATOMS: atom_id res chain seq x y z
N MET A 1 0.91 8.23 -4.40
CA MET A 1 1.70 7.56 -3.35
C MET A 1 1.12 6.18 -3.12
N ASN A 2 1.88 5.10 -3.31
CA ASN A 2 1.40 3.75 -3.03
C ASN A 2 1.84 3.31 -1.63
N ILE A 3 0.88 2.97 -0.76
CA ILE A 3 1.16 2.48 0.60
C ILE A 3 0.40 1.18 0.82
N ASP A 4 1.11 0.16 1.30
CA ASP A 4 0.55 -1.15 1.59
C ASP A 4 0.96 -1.66 2.97
N PHE A 5 0.08 -2.48 3.56
CA PHE A 5 0.32 -3.23 4.79
C PHE A 5 0.37 -4.72 4.42
N PRO A 6 1.50 -5.21 3.89
CA PRO A 6 1.59 -6.57 3.40
C PRO A 6 1.26 -7.55 4.53
N PRO A 7 0.45 -8.60 4.29
CA PRO A 7 0.19 -9.59 5.31
C PRO A 7 1.48 -10.36 5.66
N PRO A 8 1.57 -10.93 6.88
CA PRO A 8 2.65 -11.85 7.19
C PRO A 8 2.60 -13.05 6.23
N SER A 9 3.75 -13.50 5.77
CA SER A 9 3.88 -14.66 4.87
C SER A 9 4.86 -15.66 5.45
N ASN A 10 4.65 -16.95 5.16
CA ASN A 10 5.52 -18.01 5.68
C ASN A 10 6.98 -17.90 5.18
N GLY A 11 7.24 -17.10 4.13
CA GLY A 11 8.57 -16.92 3.53
C GLY A 11 9.29 -15.61 3.86
N VAL A 12 8.56 -14.48 3.96
CA VAL A 12 9.20 -13.15 4.15
C VAL A 12 9.30 -12.80 5.63
N TYR A 13 8.19 -12.90 6.37
CA TYR A 13 8.18 -12.66 7.81
C TYR A 13 6.89 -13.16 8.49
N ASN A 14 7.03 -13.58 9.75
CA ASN A 14 5.89 -13.81 10.65
C ASN A 14 5.86 -12.75 11.75
N ASN A 15 4.79 -11.97 11.82
CA ASN A 15 4.66 -10.90 12.80
C ASN A 15 4.32 -11.37 14.23
N ALA A 16 3.95 -12.62 14.46
CA ALA A 16 3.76 -13.15 15.82
C ALA A 16 5.10 -13.44 16.53
N GLY A 17 6.17 -13.61 15.75
CA GLY A 17 7.53 -13.90 16.20
C GLY A 17 8.44 -12.67 16.21
N SER A 18 9.74 -12.94 16.02
CA SER A 18 10.79 -11.91 15.98
C SER A 18 10.77 -11.12 14.67
N SER A 19 11.03 -9.82 14.75
CA SER A 19 11.24 -8.93 13.60
C SER A 19 12.49 -9.26 12.78
N ARG A 20 13.36 -10.15 13.27
CA ARG A 20 14.61 -10.57 12.62
C ARG A 20 14.44 -11.01 11.17
N GLN A 21 13.39 -11.76 10.84
CA GLN A 21 13.17 -12.20 9.45
C GLN A 21 12.95 -11.01 8.52
N LEU A 22 12.08 -10.08 8.91
CA LEU A 22 11.81 -8.87 8.14
C LEU A 22 13.04 -7.96 8.05
N ALA A 23 13.75 -7.76 9.16
CA ALA A 23 14.95 -6.93 9.17
C ALA A 23 16.09 -7.54 8.32
N ASN A 24 16.21 -8.88 8.29
CA ASN A 24 17.14 -9.56 7.38
C ASN A 24 16.71 -9.42 5.92
N TYR A 25 15.41 -9.50 5.63
CA TYR A 25 14.87 -9.29 4.29
C TYR A 25 15.21 -7.88 3.78
N CYS A 26 15.00 -6.84 4.60
CA CYS A 26 15.37 -5.47 4.26
C CYS A 26 16.90 -5.28 4.09
N GLU A 27 17.76 -6.09 4.72
CA GLU A 27 19.20 -6.05 4.36
C GLU A 27 19.52 -6.81 3.09
N HIS A 28 18.79 -7.89 2.81
CA HIS A 28 19.00 -8.71 1.62
C HIS A 28 18.69 -7.93 0.32
N GLU A 29 17.69 -7.05 0.34
CA GLU A 29 17.38 -6.18 -0.81
C GLU A 29 18.56 -5.29 -1.23
N ASP A 30 19.46 -4.95 -0.31
CA ASP A 30 20.63 -4.10 -0.59
C ASP A 30 21.89 -4.89 -0.94
N LEU A 31 21.90 -6.22 -0.83
CA LEU A 31 23.11 -7.03 -0.98
C LEU A 31 23.80 -6.81 -2.33
N GLN A 32 23.05 -6.73 -3.42
CA GLN A 32 23.64 -6.49 -4.75
C GLN A 32 24.36 -5.15 -4.82
N ARG A 33 23.81 -4.10 -4.21
CA ARG A 33 24.46 -2.76 -4.14
C ARG A 33 25.69 -2.81 -3.23
N MET A 34 25.59 -3.49 -2.09
CA MET A 34 26.73 -3.67 -1.18
C MET A 34 27.89 -4.44 -1.83
N GLU A 35 27.61 -5.50 -2.59
CA GLU A 35 28.61 -6.28 -3.35
C GLU A 35 29.31 -5.43 -4.41
N GLN A 36 28.60 -4.48 -5.00
CA GLN A 36 29.13 -3.51 -5.97
C GLN A 36 29.81 -2.30 -5.31
N GLY A 37 29.83 -2.22 -3.98
CA GLY A 37 30.38 -1.07 -3.25
C GLY A 37 29.57 0.22 -3.42
N ILE A 38 28.31 0.10 -3.85
CA ILE A 38 27.38 1.22 -4.02
C ILE A 38 26.79 1.57 -2.65
N TYR A 39 26.60 2.88 -2.42
CA TYR A 39 26.00 3.40 -1.20
C TYR A 39 24.61 2.79 -0.92
N THR A 40 24.36 2.43 0.34
CA THR A 40 23.08 1.92 0.83
C THR A 40 22.68 2.65 2.10
N GLU A 41 21.37 2.83 2.28
CA GLU A 41 20.83 3.51 3.45
C GLU A 41 20.73 2.55 4.65
N GLY A 42 21.11 3.05 5.83
CA GLY A 42 20.86 2.34 7.07
C GLY A 42 19.38 2.39 7.48
N PHE A 43 19.03 1.67 8.55
CA PHE A 43 17.71 1.89 9.14
C PHE A 43 17.63 3.30 9.75
N PHE A 44 16.45 3.88 9.77
CA PHE A 44 16.20 5.18 10.41
C PHE A 44 14.95 5.10 11.29
N ASN A 45 14.83 6.01 12.25
CA ASN A 45 13.61 6.19 13.04
C ASN A 45 13.20 7.68 13.02
N LEU A 46 12.40 8.12 13.99
CA LEU A 46 11.95 9.52 14.06
C LEU A 46 13.10 10.53 14.17
N THR A 47 14.19 10.20 14.87
CA THR A 47 15.29 11.12 15.20
C THR A 47 16.64 10.69 14.63
N ASP A 48 16.89 9.39 14.58
CA ASP A 48 18.18 8.81 14.27
C ASP A 48 18.20 8.25 12.85
N ASP A 49 19.33 8.44 12.19
CA ASP A 49 19.69 7.78 10.94
C ASP A 49 20.76 6.70 11.20
N ASN A 50 20.93 5.78 10.25
CA ASN A 50 21.98 4.75 10.28
C ASN A 50 21.94 3.82 11.52
N VAL A 51 20.74 3.48 11.97
CA VAL A 51 20.49 2.51 13.03
C VAL A 51 20.88 1.11 12.58
N TYR A 52 21.65 0.39 13.41
CA TYR A 52 22.02 -0.99 13.13
C TYR A 52 20.84 -1.95 13.25
N LYS A 53 20.75 -2.94 12.35
CA LYS A 53 19.74 -4.01 12.38
C LYS A 53 19.61 -4.69 13.74
N SER A 54 20.73 -4.99 14.41
CA SER A 54 20.71 -5.65 15.71
C SER A 54 19.98 -4.82 16.78
N HIS A 55 20.09 -3.49 16.70
CA HIS A 55 19.36 -2.57 17.55
C HIS A 55 17.87 -2.57 17.21
N VAL A 56 17.51 -2.49 15.91
CA VAL A 56 16.12 -2.57 15.44
C VAL A 56 15.42 -3.82 15.97
N ILE A 57 16.04 -4.99 15.79
CA ILE A 57 15.48 -6.28 16.23
C ILE A 57 15.28 -6.27 17.74
N LYS A 58 16.31 -5.86 18.50
CA LYS A 58 16.24 -5.85 19.97
C LYS A 58 15.13 -4.92 20.47
N ASP A 59 14.99 -3.74 19.88
CA ASP A 59 14.05 -2.73 20.35
C ASP A 59 12.59 -3.09 19.99
N ILE A 60 12.35 -3.58 18.77
CA ILE A 60 11.02 -4.05 18.35
C ILE A 60 10.60 -5.31 19.12
N ASP A 61 11.49 -6.31 19.23
CA ASP A 61 11.17 -7.56 19.91
C ASP A 61 11.05 -7.39 21.44
N GLY A 62 11.68 -6.35 22.00
CA GLY A 62 11.53 -5.95 23.39
C GLY A 62 10.20 -5.26 23.69
N ASN A 63 9.56 -4.62 22.69
CA ASN A 63 8.35 -3.83 22.88
C ASN A 63 7.05 -4.65 22.77
N ILE A 64 6.96 -5.75 23.53
CA ILE A 64 5.87 -6.74 23.41
C ILE A 64 5.01 -6.88 24.67
N GLY A 65 4.94 -5.83 25.48
CA GLY A 65 4.28 -5.81 26.78
C GLY A 65 2.81 -6.26 26.71
N GLN A 66 2.50 -7.32 27.44
CA GLN A 66 1.17 -7.95 27.52
C GLN A 66 0.62 -8.46 26.18
N LEU A 67 1.51 -8.74 25.21
CA LEU A 67 1.15 -9.46 23.99
C LEU A 67 1.28 -10.97 24.21
N LEU A 68 0.30 -11.72 23.72
CA LEU A 68 0.34 -13.18 23.76
C LEU A 68 1.31 -13.74 22.70
N LYS A 69 1.58 -15.04 22.75
CA LYS A 69 2.46 -15.69 21.75
C LYS A 69 1.90 -15.57 20.33
N THR A 70 0.59 -15.69 20.17
CA THR A 70 -0.12 -15.62 18.87
C THR A 70 -0.40 -14.20 18.41
N ASP A 71 -0.23 -13.20 19.28
CA ASP A 71 -0.44 -11.81 18.93
C ASP A 71 0.63 -11.33 17.96
N ALA A 72 0.27 -10.58 16.92
CA ALA A 72 1.24 -9.79 16.15
C ALA A 72 2.08 -8.91 17.09
N LYS A 73 3.37 -8.74 16.83
CA LYS A 73 4.33 -7.94 17.61
C LYS A 73 4.72 -6.66 16.88
N PHE A 74 4.72 -6.71 15.56
CA PHE A 74 4.98 -5.59 14.67
C PHE A 74 4.12 -5.70 13.41
N TYR A 75 4.12 -4.65 12.60
CA TYR A 75 3.49 -4.59 11.29
C TYR A 75 4.51 -4.05 10.29
N ALA A 76 4.56 -4.65 9.11
CA ALA A 76 5.29 -4.09 7.99
C ALA A 76 4.42 -3.06 7.28
N VAL A 77 5.02 -1.99 6.79
CA VAL A 77 4.41 -1.02 5.90
C VAL A 77 5.36 -0.80 4.73
N HIS A 78 4.83 -0.85 3.51
CA HIS A 78 5.57 -0.49 2.31
C HIS A 78 5.08 0.87 1.84
N VAL A 79 6.01 1.79 1.60
CA VAL A 79 5.74 3.12 1.04
C VAL A 79 6.53 3.24 -0.25
N SER A 80 5.82 3.38 -1.36
CA SER A 80 6.40 3.44 -2.70
C SER A 80 5.82 4.67 -3.43
N PRO A 81 6.58 5.78 -3.49
CA PRO A 81 6.20 6.93 -4.30
C PRO A 81 6.18 6.57 -5.80
N SER A 82 5.37 7.27 -6.59
CA SER A 82 5.42 7.18 -8.05
C SER A 82 6.65 7.88 -8.61
N GLU A 83 7.00 7.63 -9.87
CA GLU A 83 8.11 8.31 -10.54
C GLU A 83 7.98 9.85 -10.49
N LYS A 84 6.76 10.38 -10.71
CA LYS A 84 6.48 11.82 -10.63
C LYS A 84 6.66 12.35 -9.20
N GLU A 85 6.26 11.58 -8.20
CA GLU A 85 6.46 11.94 -6.79
C GLU A 85 7.95 11.94 -6.42
N LEU A 86 8.73 10.97 -6.94
CA LEU A 86 10.18 10.93 -6.75
C LEU A 86 10.87 12.14 -7.40
N GLN A 87 10.44 12.55 -8.59
CA GLN A 87 10.94 13.78 -9.22
C GLN A 87 10.67 15.04 -8.38
N ALA A 88 9.53 15.09 -7.68
CA ALA A 88 9.22 16.17 -6.75
C ALA A 88 10.02 16.12 -5.44
N MET A 89 10.52 14.93 -5.06
CA MET A 89 11.35 14.74 -3.87
C MET A 89 12.81 15.15 -4.09
N GLY A 90 13.34 15.05 -5.31
CA GLY A 90 14.72 15.43 -5.62
C GLY A 90 15.19 14.96 -6.99
N SER A 91 16.34 15.47 -7.43
CA SER A 91 16.96 15.09 -8.71
C SER A 91 17.97 13.95 -8.57
N THR A 92 18.51 13.74 -7.37
CA THR A 92 19.48 12.67 -7.07
C THR A 92 18.90 11.63 -6.11
N GLU A 93 19.44 10.41 -6.13
CA GLU A 93 19.03 9.34 -5.20
C GLU A 93 19.15 9.80 -3.73
N GLN A 94 20.22 10.53 -3.39
CA GLN A 94 20.48 11.03 -2.04
C GLN A 94 19.43 12.06 -1.60
N GLU A 95 19.15 13.07 -2.44
CA GLU A 95 18.10 14.06 -2.19
C GLU A 95 16.73 13.38 -2.01
N GLN A 96 16.42 12.41 -2.88
CA GLN A 96 15.17 11.67 -2.80
C GLN A 96 15.09 10.83 -1.51
N ALA A 97 16.18 10.22 -1.06
CA ALA A 97 16.22 9.48 0.20
C ALA A 97 16.03 10.37 1.41
N GLU A 98 16.71 11.53 1.46
CA GLU A 98 16.53 12.52 2.52
C GLU A 98 15.10 13.08 2.54
N ALA A 99 14.54 13.41 1.37
CA ALA A 99 13.16 13.82 1.21
C ALA A 99 12.18 12.73 1.65
N MET A 100 12.44 11.47 1.32
CA MET A 100 11.62 10.33 1.75
C MET A 100 11.67 10.17 3.28
N LYS A 101 12.84 10.27 3.92
CA LYS A 101 12.94 10.28 5.39
C LYS A 101 12.14 11.43 5.99
N ARG A 102 12.25 12.64 5.42
CA ARG A 102 11.48 13.82 5.83
C ARG A 102 9.99 13.58 5.72
N TYR A 103 9.51 13.04 4.59
CA TYR A 103 8.11 12.67 4.38
C TYR A 103 7.62 11.68 5.44
N ILE A 104 8.40 10.63 5.73
CA ILE A 104 8.02 9.65 6.74
C ILE A 104 7.92 10.28 8.13
N ARG A 105 8.88 11.13 8.50
CA ARG A 105 8.95 11.80 9.82
C ARG A 105 7.88 12.86 10.02
N GLU A 106 7.64 13.70 9.01
CA GLU A 106 6.78 14.90 9.13
C GLU A 106 5.33 14.65 8.71
N VAL A 107 5.08 13.67 7.83
CA VAL A 107 3.75 13.42 7.28
C VAL A 107 3.25 12.04 7.68
N PHE A 108 3.95 10.98 7.26
CA PHE A 108 3.40 9.62 7.36
C PHE A 108 3.19 9.20 8.82
N ILE A 109 4.22 9.29 9.68
CA ILE A 109 4.15 8.84 11.07
C ILE A 109 3.19 9.69 11.92
N PRO A 110 3.16 11.03 11.80
CA PRO A 110 2.16 11.86 12.47
C PRO A 110 0.72 11.49 12.08
N GLU A 111 0.42 11.32 10.78
CA GLU A 111 -0.92 10.93 10.34
C GLU A 111 -1.26 9.50 10.75
N TYR A 112 -0.28 8.60 10.70
CA TYR A 112 -0.41 7.22 11.22
C TYR A 112 -0.78 7.20 12.71
N ALA A 113 -0.14 8.04 13.53
CA ALA A 113 -0.42 8.14 14.96
C ALA A 113 -1.83 8.69 15.25
N LYS A 114 -2.20 9.80 14.59
CA LYS A 114 -3.51 10.44 14.76
C LYS A 114 -4.66 9.51 14.38
N ASN A 115 -4.48 8.72 13.32
CA ASN A 115 -5.52 7.82 12.81
C ASN A 115 -5.95 6.74 13.81
N PHE A 116 -5.17 6.49 14.87
CA PHE A 116 -5.62 5.56 15.92
C PHE A 116 -6.73 6.11 16.82
N ASN A 117 -6.94 7.44 16.83
CA ASN A 117 -7.89 8.13 17.71
C ASN A 117 -7.67 7.81 19.20
N LYS A 118 -6.40 7.73 19.62
CA LYS A 118 -5.97 7.40 21.00
C LYS A 118 -5.14 8.49 21.68
N GLY A 119 -5.09 9.69 21.11
CA GLY A 119 -4.24 10.78 21.60
C GLY A 119 -2.74 10.52 21.42
N LEU A 120 -2.37 9.72 20.43
CA LEU A 120 -0.99 9.40 20.12
C LEU A 120 -0.39 10.45 19.18
N SER A 121 0.87 10.81 19.44
CA SER A 121 1.71 11.60 18.54
C SER A 121 2.75 10.72 17.84
N ALA A 122 3.51 11.30 16.91
CA ALA A 122 4.59 10.61 16.21
C ALA A 122 5.63 10.02 17.16
N GLU A 123 5.94 10.72 18.26
CA GLU A 123 6.87 10.28 19.31
C GLU A 123 6.39 9.03 20.05
N ASN A 124 5.09 8.74 20.02
CA ASN A 124 4.57 7.53 20.65
C ASN A 124 4.70 6.30 19.74
N ILE A 125 4.97 6.49 18.45
CA ILE A 125 5.09 5.39 17.51
C ILE A 125 6.54 4.88 17.53
N LYS A 126 6.70 3.59 17.84
CA LYS A 126 7.99 2.90 17.71
C LYS A 126 8.06 2.29 16.32
N PHE A 127 8.89 2.87 15.45
CA PHE A 127 9.09 2.38 14.10
C PHE A 127 10.56 2.46 13.69
N TYR A 128 10.93 1.63 12.73
CA TYR A 128 12.18 1.72 12.01
C TYR A 128 11.91 1.57 10.52
N GLY A 129 12.42 2.49 9.72
CA GLY A 129 12.34 2.46 8.27
C GLY A 129 13.66 2.10 7.62
N LYS A 130 13.62 1.57 6.41
CA LYS A 130 14.77 1.42 5.53
C LYS A 130 14.38 1.78 4.10
N ILE A 131 15.25 2.52 3.42
CA ILE A 131 15.03 2.98 2.04
C ILE A 131 15.85 2.10 1.10
N HIS A 132 15.20 1.62 0.05
CA HIS A 132 15.80 0.83 -1.02
C HIS A 132 15.69 1.60 -2.32
N PHE A 133 16.77 1.55 -3.12
CA PHE A 133 16.89 2.31 -4.37
C PHE A 133 16.53 1.47 -5.60
N ASP A 134 16.26 0.18 -5.46
CA ASP A 134 16.02 -0.70 -6.60
C ASP A 134 15.06 -1.86 -6.32
N ARG A 135 14.27 -2.20 -7.34
CA ARG A 135 13.67 -3.52 -7.55
C ARG A 135 13.96 -3.87 -9.02
N ASN A 136 15.14 -4.43 -9.25
CA ASN A 136 15.69 -4.86 -10.54
C ASN A 136 16.32 -3.76 -11.40
N CYS A 137 17.56 -4.05 -11.81
CA CYS A 137 18.29 -3.58 -12.99
C CYS A 137 17.53 -3.80 -14.33
N SER A 138 16.23 -3.57 -14.38
CA SER A 138 15.43 -3.38 -15.58
C SER A 138 15.23 -1.88 -15.76
N ASP A 139 15.11 -1.41 -17.00
CA ASP A 139 15.22 -0.01 -17.45
C ASP A 139 14.31 1.07 -16.78
N ASN A 140 13.60 0.76 -15.69
CA ASN A 140 12.86 1.73 -14.88
C ASN A 140 13.82 2.50 -13.94
N ARG A 141 14.01 3.78 -14.27
CA ARG A 141 15.11 4.61 -13.75
C ARG A 141 14.92 5.14 -12.33
N LEU A 142 13.78 4.90 -11.66
CA LEU A 142 13.47 5.44 -10.33
C LEU A 142 12.54 4.48 -9.54
N ASN A 143 13.11 3.59 -8.72
CA ASN A 143 12.38 2.64 -7.88
C ASN A 143 12.69 2.80 -6.38
N ILE A 144 12.77 4.04 -5.90
CA ILE A 144 12.95 4.29 -4.46
C ILE A 144 11.69 3.89 -3.72
N HIS A 145 11.84 3.05 -2.71
CA HIS A 145 10.75 2.64 -1.82
C HIS A 145 11.26 2.44 -0.41
N CYS A 146 10.34 2.52 0.55
CA CYS A 146 10.66 2.40 1.97
C CYS A 146 9.89 1.25 2.61
N HIS A 147 10.62 0.42 3.33
CA HIS A 147 10.07 -0.60 4.22
C HIS A 147 10.07 -0.07 5.65
N LEU A 148 8.91 -0.01 6.29
CA LEU A 148 8.76 0.35 7.69
C LEU A 148 8.41 -0.89 8.52
N ILE A 149 9.05 -1.01 9.68
CA ILE A 149 8.74 -1.97 10.72
C ILE A 149 8.18 -1.19 11.89
N VAL A 150 6.88 -1.31 12.13
CA VAL A 150 6.16 -0.57 13.17
C VAL A 150 5.77 -1.52 14.29
N SER A 151 6.12 -1.21 15.54
CA SER A 151 5.73 -2.01 16.70
C SER A 151 4.21 -1.98 16.89
N ARG A 152 3.62 -3.10 17.34
CA ARG A 152 2.20 -3.15 17.76
C ARG A 152 1.96 -2.35 19.04
N LYS A 153 3.01 -1.99 19.76
CA LYS A 153 2.94 -1.22 21.00
C LYS A 153 3.50 0.17 20.76
N ASP A 154 2.93 1.14 21.46
CA ASP A 154 3.53 2.47 21.55
C ASP A 154 4.91 2.40 22.24
N GLN A 155 5.68 3.49 22.19
CA GLN A 155 6.99 3.57 22.82
C GLN A 155 6.94 3.31 24.33
N SER A 156 5.85 3.63 25.03
CA SER A 156 5.71 3.37 26.47
C SER A 156 5.32 1.92 26.81
N ASN A 157 5.12 1.08 25.79
CA ASN A 157 4.72 -0.32 25.92
C ASN A 157 3.35 -0.53 26.61
N LYS A 158 2.44 0.45 26.52
CA LYS A 158 1.13 0.44 27.19
C LYS A 158 -0.02 0.28 26.19
N VAL A 159 -0.06 1.11 25.16
CA VAL A 159 -1.14 1.18 24.17
C VAL A 159 -0.88 0.17 23.05
N LYS A 160 -1.92 -0.60 22.69
CA LYS A 160 -1.89 -1.48 21.50
C LYS A 160 -2.38 -0.68 20.28
N ILE A 161 -1.57 -0.66 19.23
CA ILE A 161 -1.85 -0.03 17.93
C ILE A 161 -1.83 -1.11 16.85
N SER A 162 -2.86 -1.17 16.01
CA SER A 162 -3.00 -2.18 14.97
C SER A 162 -3.61 -1.54 13.73
N PRO A 163 -2.83 -1.30 12.66
CA PRO A 163 -3.34 -0.71 11.43
C PRO A 163 -4.27 -1.65 10.63
N LEU A 164 -4.22 -2.95 10.95
CA LEU A 164 -5.05 -3.99 10.34
C LEU A 164 -6.38 -4.21 11.07
N THR A 165 -6.76 -3.33 12.01
CA THR A 165 -8.06 -3.43 12.67
C THR A 165 -9.21 -3.17 11.69
N ASN A 166 -10.37 -3.76 11.96
CA ASN A 166 -11.62 -3.47 11.25
C ASN A 166 -12.42 -2.35 11.94
N HIS A 167 -12.04 -1.95 13.15
CA HIS A 167 -12.64 -0.82 13.85
C HIS A 167 -12.11 0.49 13.27
N ARG A 168 -12.97 1.40 12.80
CA ARG A 168 -12.53 2.66 12.16
C ARG A 168 -12.74 3.91 13.01
N ASN A 169 -13.74 3.93 13.90
CA ASN A 169 -14.02 5.05 14.82
C ASN A 169 -14.93 4.60 15.97
N THR A 170 -14.57 3.51 16.66
CA THR A 170 -15.44 2.97 17.70
C THR A 170 -15.35 3.83 18.96
N GLN A 171 -16.41 4.58 19.28
CA GLN A 171 -16.46 5.46 20.46
C GLN A 171 -16.96 4.75 21.73
N LYS A 172 -17.62 3.59 21.60
CA LYS A 172 -18.23 2.85 22.72
C LYS A 172 -17.84 1.38 22.69
N GLY A 173 -17.52 0.81 23.85
CA GLY A 173 -17.21 -0.60 24.04
C GLY A 173 -15.82 -0.83 24.65
N VAL A 174 -15.43 -2.10 24.76
CA VAL A 174 -14.10 -2.51 25.30
C VAL A 174 -12.96 -2.08 24.36
N ILE A 175 -13.25 -1.92 23.07
CA ILE A 175 -12.33 -1.41 22.07
C ILE A 175 -12.78 0.00 21.69
N THR A 176 -12.05 0.99 22.19
CA THR A 176 -12.22 2.39 21.79
C THR A 176 -11.13 2.80 20.80
N GLY A 177 -11.49 3.65 19.84
CA GLY A 177 -10.64 4.06 18.72
C GLY A 177 -10.81 3.19 17.48
N GLY A 178 -9.84 3.27 16.57
CA GLY A 178 -9.88 2.55 15.31
C GLY A 178 -8.64 2.78 14.47
N PHE A 179 -8.68 2.38 13.21
CA PHE A 179 -7.72 2.80 12.20
C PHE A 179 -8.44 2.78 10.86
N ASP A 180 -8.54 3.94 10.20
CA ASP A 180 -9.13 4.03 8.88
C ASP A 180 -8.03 4.13 7.82
N ARG A 181 -7.80 3.03 7.09
CA ARG A 181 -6.77 2.99 6.05
C ARG A 181 -7.06 3.95 4.90
N ILE A 182 -8.34 4.17 4.56
CA ILE A 182 -8.73 5.10 3.49
C ILE A 182 -8.36 6.53 3.92
N ALA A 183 -8.76 6.92 5.14
CA ALA A 183 -8.44 8.23 5.67
C ALA A 183 -6.92 8.46 5.79
N LEU A 184 -6.14 7.44 6.17
CA LEU A 184 -4.68 7.53 6.17
C LEU A 184 -4.16 7.87 4.78
N PHE A 185 -4.55 7.08 3.76
CA PHE A 185 -4.03 7.24 2.41
C PHE A 185 -4.38 8.61 1.82
N GLU A 186 -5.60 9.10 2.03
CA GLU A 186 -5.98 10.44 1.59
C GLU A 186 -5.19 11.54 2.31
N ASN A 187 -4.99 11.42 3.63
CA ASN A 187 -4.28 12.44 4.41
C ASN A 187 -2.79 12.48 4.10
N VAL A 188 -2.15 11.33 3.91
CA VAL A 188 -0.71 11.27 3.61
C VAL A 188 -0.42 11.68 2.17
N GLU A 189 -1.38 11.56 1.24
CA GLU A 189 -1.29 12.17 -0.09
C GLU A 189 -1.36 13.70 0.01
N LYS A 190 -2.37 14.25 0.70
CA LYS A 190 -2.45 15.70 0.93
C LYS A 190 -1.23 16.24 1.65
N GLY A 191 -0.72 15.50 2.62
CA GLY A 191 0.49 15.87 3.35
C GLY A 191 1.74 15.84 2.45
N PHE A 192 1.84 14.87 1.55
CA PHE A 192 2.89 14.85 0.52
C PHE A 192 2.79 16.08 -0.39
N ASP A 193 1.59 16.33 -0.92
CA ASP A 193 1.34 17.43 -1.86
C ASP A 193 1.67 18.78 -1.22
N ASN A 194 1.33 18.98 0.05
CA ASN A 194 1.68 20.18 0.79
C ASN A 194 3.18 20.30 1.10
N LEU A 195 3.84 19.19 1.44
CA LEU A 195 5.27 19.19 1.83
C LEU A 195 6.20 19.46 0.64
N PHE A 196 5.84 18.97 -0.54
CA PHE A 196 6.67 19.08 -1.75
C PHE A 196 6.10 20.04 -2.79
N GLY A 197 4.95 20.68 -2.52
CA GLY A 197 4.27 21.54 -3.48
C GLY A 197 3.81 20.77 -4.73
N TYR A 198 3.50 19.48 -4.58
CA TYR A 198 3.15 18.60 -5.69
C TYR A 198 1.69 18.83 -6.11
N ASN A 199 1.49 19.26 -7.35
CA ASN A 199 0.17 19.50 -7.91
C ASN A 199 -0.41 18.20 -8.49
N ARG A 200 -0.93 17.36 -7.61
CA ARG A 200 -1.48 16.05 -7.97
C ARG A 200 -2.70 16.16 -8.86
N GLN A 201 -2.69 15.44 -9.98
CA GLN A 201 -3.84 15.34 -10.86
C GLN A 201 -4.87 14.34 -10.33
N LEU A 202 -6.15 14.52 -10.69
CA LEU A 202 -7.22 13.63 -10.26
C LEU A 202 -6.92 12.14 -10.51
N PRO A 203 -6.40 11.72 -11.69
CA PRO A 203 -6.13 10.31 -11.96
C PRO A 203 -5.02 9.71 -11.06
N GLU A 204 -4.21 10.55 -10.43
CA GLU A 204 -3.11 10.16 -9.54
C GLU A 204 -3.55 10.07 -8.07
N THR A 205 -4.78 10.48 -7.75
CA THR A 205 -5.30 10.43 -6.38
C THR A 205 -5.63 9.01 -5.97
N PHE A 206 -5.48 8.73 -4.67
CA PHE A 206 -5.96 7.49 -4.08
C PHE A 206 -7.46 7.31 -4.30
N GLU A 207 -8.26 8.37 -4.15
CA GLU A 207 -9.71 8.36 -4.36
C GLU A 207 -10.06 7.81 -5.75
N TYR A 208 -9.43 8.36 -6.80
CA TYR A 208 -9.66 7.94 -8.18
C TYR A 208 -9.21 6.48 -8.40
N CYS A 209 -7.95 6.15 -8.05
CA CYS A 209 -7.40 4.81 -8.23
C CYS A 209 -8.23 3.74 -7.51
N ASN A 210 -8.62 4.00 -6.25
CA ASN A 210 -9.43 3.08 -5.46
C ASN A 210 -10.83 2.91 -6.06
N THR A 211 -11.44 3.99 -6.56
CA THR A 211 -12.77 3.94 -7.21
C THR A 211 -12.73 3.19 -8.54
N MET A 212 -11.70 3.41 -9.36
CA MET A 212 -11.56 2.68 -10.63
C MET A 212 -11.35 1.18 -10.42
N LYS A 213 -10.63 0.80 -9.36
CA LYS A 213 -10.38 -0.60 -9.03
C LYS A 213 -11.59 -1.28 -8.39
N ASN A 214 -12.18 -0.65 -7.36
CA ASN A 214 -13.12 -1.32 -6.45
C ASN A 214 -14.56 -0.77 -6.49
N GLY A 215 -14.79 0.39 -7.13
CA GLY A 215 -16.09 1.06 -7.17
C GLY A 215 -17.12 0.40 -8.08
N THR A 216 -18.38 0.83 -7.98
CA THR A 216 -19.45 0.38 -8.88
C THR A 216 -19.27 0.98 -10.28
N VAL A 217 -19.97 0.45 -11.28
CA VAL A 217 -19.94 1.00 -12.65
C VAL A 217 -20.33 2.48 -12.65
N THR A 218 -21.33 2.86 -11.83
CA THR A 218 -21.76 4.25 -11.68
C THR A 218 -20.67 5.13 -11.09
N ASP A 219 -19.98 4.68 -10.05
CA ASP A 219 -18.89 5.45 -9.43
C ASP A 219 -17.73 5.67 -10.41
N LYS A 220 -17.39 4.65 -11.21
CA LYS A 220 -16.35 4.74 -12.24
C LYS A 220 -16.71 5.74 -13.32
N LEU A 221 -17.95 5.71 -13.82
CA LEU A 221 -18.43 6.68 -14.82
C LEU A 221 -18.40 8.11 -14.27
N TRP A 222 -18.81 8.31 -13.01
CA TRP A 222 -18.78 9.63 -12.38
C TRP A 222 -17.35 10.15 -12.20
N MET A 223 -16.40 9.28 -11.85
CA MET A 223 -14.98 9.64 -11.77
C MET A 223 -14.38 10.01 -13.13
N GLN A 224 -14.70 9.27 -14.20
CA GLN A 224 -14.26 9.61 -15.56
C GLN A 224 -14.85 10.94 -16.03
N GLU A 225 -16.12 11.21 -15.69
CA GLU A 225 -16.75 12.50 -16.00
C GLU A 225 -16.07 13.67 -15.26
N ARG A 226 -15.67 13.47 -14.00
CA ARG A 226 -14.87 14.46 -13.24
C ARG A 226 -13.51 14.73 -13.88
N GLU A 227 -12.84 13.69 -14.37
CA GLU A 227 -11.56 13.80 -15.07
C GLU A 227 -11.69 14.61 -16.36
N LEU A 228 -12.71 14.35 -17.17
CA LEU A 228 -12.97 15.09 -18.42
C LEU A 228 -13.33 16.56 -18.19
N LYS A 229 -13.95 16.88 -17.05
CA LYS A 229 -14.31 18.25 -16.66
C LYS A 229 -13.17 18.98 -15.96
N ALA A 230 -12.10 18.29 -15.58
CA ALA A 230 -10.95 18.94 -14.96
C ALA A 230 -10.26 19.83 -16.01
N PRO A 231 -9.88 21.07 -15.66
CA PRO A 231 -9.14 21.92 -16.58
C PRO A 231 -7.83 21.23 -16.98
N GLU A 232 -7.56 21.14 -18.29
CA GLU A 232 -6.29 20.61 -18.79
C GLU A 232 -5.14 21.42 -18.18
N GLN A 233 -4.23 20.73 -17.50
CA GLN A 233 -2.96 21.33 -17.12
C GLN A 233 -2.03 21.24 -18.34
N ASP A 234 -1.79 22.38 -18.98
CA ASP A 234 -0.81 22.49 -20.05
C ASP A 234 0.59 22.18 -19.51
N PHE A 235 1.04 20.93 -19.69
CA PHE A 235 2.46 20.64 -19.66
C PHE A 235 3.06 21.06 -21.00
N ALA A 236 4.00 22.01 -20.96
CA ALA A 236 4.79 22.39 -22.13
C ALA A 236 5.62 21.18 -22.60
N GLY A 237 5.07 20.36 -23.50
CA GLY A 237 5.79 19.23 -24.07
C GLY A 237 4.99 18.26 -24.95
N GLU A 238 3.69 18.06 -24.71
CA GLU A 238 2.93 17.05 -25.47
C GLU A 238 2.07 17.68 -26.57
N LYS A 239 2.57 17.65 -27.81
CA LYS A 239 1.71 17.88 -28.99
C LYS A 239 0.74 16.71 -29.15
N LYS A 240 -0.47 16.82 -28.62
CA LYS A 240 -1.56 15.88 -28.93
C LYS A 240 -2.13 16.17 -30.33
N LYS A 241 -2.14 15.13 -31.16
CA LYS A 241 -2.79 15.11 -32.48
C LYS A 241 -4.30 14.99 -32.26
N ILE A 242 -5.05 16.09 -32.43
CA ILE A 242 -6.51 16.07 -32.35
C ILE A 242 -7.05 15.47 -33.66
N VAL A 243 -7.59 14.25 -33.60
CA VAL A 243 -8.44 13.70 -34.67
C VAL A 243 -9.88 14.09 -34.34
N TYR A 244 -10.44 15.02 -35.11
CA TYR A 244 -11.87 15.31 -35.11
C TYR A 244 -12.60 14.15 -35.79
N VAL A 245 -13.41 13.40 -35.02
CA VAL A 245 -14.44 12.52 -35.59
C VAL A 245 -15.67 13.39 -35.84
N GLN A 246 -15.89 13.78 -37.09
CA GLN A 246 -17.15 14.38 -37.52
C GLN A 246 -18.21 13.27 -37.58
N THR A 247 -19.21 13.35 -36.70
CA THR A 247 -20.45 12.59 -36.80
C THR A 247 -21.40 13.31 -37.75
N ASP A 248 -21.58 12.77 -38.96
CA ASP A 248 -22.67 13.18 -39.84
C ASP A 248 -23.88 12.27 -39.64
N GLU A 249 -24.91 12.85 -39.01
CA GLU A 249 -26.28 12.35 -39.04
C GLU A 249 -26.87 12.52 -40.45
N ASN A 250 -27.04 11.42 -41.20
CA ASN A 250 -28.21 11.14 -42.05
C ASN A 250 -27.93 9.97 -42.98
N ILE A 251 -28.67 8.86 -42.82
CA ILE A 251 -29.43 8.15 -43.86
C ILE A 251 -30.24 7.07 -43.13
N LYS A 252 -31.51 7.39 -42.86
CA LYS A 252 -32.55 6.39 -42.68
C LYS A 252 -33.18 6.13 -44.05
N THR A 253 -32.91 4.98 -44.64
CA THR A 253 -33.88 4.34 -45.53
C THR A 253 -33.75 2.83 -45.47
N GLN A 254 -34.89 2.21 -45.24
CA GLN A 254 -35.15 0.80 -44.99
C GLN A 254 -34.74 -0.12 -46.17
N ILE A 255 -34.38 -1.37 -45.88
CA ILE A 255 -35.16 -2.59 -46.20
C ILE A 255 -34.24 -3.83 -46.18
N ASN A 256 -34.69 -4.82 -45.41
CA ASN A 256 -34.22 -6.21 -45.30
C ASN A 256 -33.81 -6.90 -46.61
N LYS A 257 -32.75 -7.71 -46.54
CA LYS A 257 -32.61 -9.05 -47.14
C LYS A 257 -31.34 -9.72 -46.57
N ASN A 258 -31.51 -10.58 -45.57
CA ASN A 258 -31.43 -12.04 -45.67
C ASN A 258 -30.06 -12.60 -46.15
N VAL A 259 -29.46 -13.40 -45.24
CA VAL A 259 -29.04 -14.80 -45.48
C VAL A 259 -27.61 -15.05 -46.00
N LYS A 260 -26.84 -15.71 -45.11
CA LYS A 260 -25.83 -16.78 -45.35
C LYS A 260 -24.53 -16.38 -46.04
N THR A 261 -23.37 -17.01 -45.86
CA THR A 261 -22.72 -17.95 -44.93
C THR A 261 -21.28 -18.07 -45.50
N PHE A 262 -20.33 -18.55 -44.71
CA PHE A 262 -19.01 -19.09 -45.12
C PHE A 262 -17.96 -18.02 -45.44
N SER A 263 -16.67 -18.17 -45.16
CA SER A 263 -15.84 -19.09 -44.37
C SER A 263 -14.39 -18.64 -44.59
N ASN A 264 -13.54 -18.71 -43.56
CA ASN A 264 -12.10 -19.05 -43.56
C ASN A 264 -11.17 -18.45 -44.66
N ILE A 265 -10.26 -17.50 -44.32
CA ILE A 265 -8.79 -17.69 -44.04
C ILE A 265 -7.95 -17.89 -45.35
N PRO A 266 -6.70 -17.36 -45.61
CA PRO A 266 -5.58 -17.01 -44.70
C PRO A 266 -4.57 -15.83 -45.04
N THR A 267 -3.78 -15.48 -44.01
CA THR A 267 -2.33 -15.10 -43.88
C THR A 267 -1.59 -13.92 -44.58
N ASN A 268 -0.71 -13.33 -43.73
CA ASN A 268 0.57 -12.62 -43.96
C ASN A 268 0.49 -11.14 -44.40
N THR A 269 1.24 -10.16 -43.85
CA THR A 269 2.47 -10.14 -43.04
C THR A 269 2.65 -8.75 -42.37
N GLN A 270 3.27 -8.74 -41.19
CA GLN A 270 4.20 -7.74 -40.61
C GLN A 270 3.87 -6.23 -40.64
N THR A 271 3.81 -5.63 -39.45
CA THR A 271 4.63 -4.46 -39.06
C THR A 271 4.55 -4.25 -37.55
N ASP A 272 5.69 -3.88 -36.97
CA ASP A 272 6.02 -3.82 -35.55
C ASP A 272 5.43 -2.62 -34.79
N GLU A 273 5.67 -2.64 -33.46
CA GLU A 273 5.74 -1.51 -32.52
C GLU A 273 4.40 -0.90 -32.05
N SER A 274 4.16 -0.55 -30.79
CA SER A 274 4.83 -0.71 -29.49
C SER A 274 3.86 -0.13 -28.44
N GLY A 275 3.90 -0.66 -27.20
CA GLY A 275 3.52 0.11 -26.02
C GLY A 275 2.09 0.02 -25.48
N LEU A 276 1.56 -1.17 -25.16
CA LEU A 276 0.45 -1.31 -24.17
C LEU A 276 0.47 -2.61 -23.34
N SER A 277 1.51 -3.46 -23.44
CA SER A 277 1.47 -4.81 -22.86
C SER A 277 2.13 -4.99 -21.48
N SER A 278 2.66 -3.94 -20.83
CA SER A 278 3.48 -4.12 -19.63
C SER A 278 2.80 -3.89 -18.26
N LEU A 279 1.46 -3.79 -18.17
CA LEU A 279 0.78 -3.58 -16.87
C LEU A 279 -0.03 -4.77 -16.35
N PHE A 280 0.02 -5.94 -17.00
CA PHE A 280 -0.68 -7.13 -16.52
C PHE A 280 0.25 -8.35 -16.42
N SER A 281 1.05 -8.37 -15.36
CA SER A 281 1.64 -9.59 -14.79
C SER A 281 1.85 -9.26 -13.30
N ILE A 282 0.96 -9.67 -12.41
CA ILE A 282 0.97 -10.98 -11.76
C ILE A 282 -0.47 -11.31 -11.30
N LEU A 283 -1.06 -12.37 -11.86
CA LEU A 283 -2.14 -13.12 -11.22
C LEU A 283 -1.51 -14.23 -10.37
N PRO A 284 -2.13 -14.60 -9.24
CA PRO A 284 -2.33 -15.99 -8.89
C PRO A 284 -3.69 -16.46 -9.42
N SER A 285 -3.65 -17.62 -10.06
CA SER A 285 -4.78 -18.38 -10.59
C SER A 285 -5.92 -18.54 -9.57
N ALA A 286 -7.15 -18.36 -10.04
CA ALA A 286 -8.37 -18.71 -9.33
C ALA A 286 -8.52 -20.24 -9.29
N ALA A 287 -7.94 -20.86 -8.27
CA ALA A 287 -8.30 -22.20 -7.81
C ALA A 287 -7.92 -22.31 -6.33
N ASP A 288 -8.84 -21.90 -5.45
CA ASP A 288 -9.18 -22.60 -4.21
C ASP A 288 -10.37 -21.88 -3.59
N VAL A 289 -11.54 -22.37 -3.96
CA VAL A 289 -12.81 -22.11 -3.28
C VAL A 289 -12.81 -22.94 -2.01
N ASN A 290 -12.99 -22.32 -0.83
CA ASN A 290 -13.74 -22.82 0.35
C ASN A 290 -13.43 -21.99 1.62
N PRO A 291 -14.26 -22.04 2.67
CA PRO A 291 -15.60 -21.45 2.70
C PRO A 291 -15.77 -20.46 3.87
N MET A 292 -16.77 -19.60 3.73
CA MET A 292 -17.67 -19.07 4.76
C MET A 292 -17.40 -19.54 6.20
N ASP A 293 -16.93 -18.62 7.05
CA ASP A 293 -16.86 -18.83 8.50
C ASP A 293 -18.27 -18.66 9.09
N GLU A 294 -19.06 -19.74 8.98
CA GLU A 294 -20.31 -19.92 9.72
C GLU A 294 -20.01 -19.88 11.22
N GLN A 295 -20.69 -18.97 11.91
CA GLN A 295 -20.78 -18.94 13.36
C GLN A 295 -21.22 -20.32 13.89
N GLN A 296 -20.32 -21.06 14.52
CA GLN A 296 -20.73 -22.24 15.30
C GLN A 296 -21.35 -21.81 16.64
N PRO A 297 -22.53 -22.37 16.99
CA PRO A 297 -23.22 -22.04 18.24
C PRO A 297 -22.51 -22.64 19.47
N LEU A 298 -22.61 -21.90 20.58
CA LEU A 298 -22.15 -22.25 21.92
C LEU A 298 -22.63 -23.66 22.35
N LYS A 299 -21.68 -24.57 22.60
CA LYS A 299 -21.97 -25.87 23.25
C LYS A 299 -22.29 -25.65 24.74
N PRO A 300 -23.32 -26.31 25.30
CA PRO A 300 -23.70 -26.16 26.70
C PRO A 300 -22.69 -26.81 27.66
N LYS A 301 -22.41 -26.11 28.77
CA LYS A 301 -21.51 -26.54 29.86
C LYS A 301 -22.00 -27.83 30.52
N LYS A 302 -21.15 -28.87 30.57
CA LYS A 302 -21.38 -30.07 31.38
C LYS A 302 -21.32 -29.74 32.87
N LYS A 303 -22.40 -30.00 33.62
CA LYS A 303 -22.48 -29.87 35.08
C LYS A 303 -21.49 -30.85 35.77
N LYS A 304 -20.67 -30.36 36.70
CA LYS A 304 -19.86 -31.18 37.62
C LYS A 304 -20.79 -31.95 38.58
N LYS A 305 -20.70 -33.29 38.61
CA LYS A 305 -21.31 -34.13 39.66
C LYS A 305 -20.60 -33.89 41.00
N ARG A 306 -21.36 -33.59 42.06
CA ARG A 306 -20.88 -33.57 43.46
C ARG A 306 -20.65 -35.01 43.94
N ARG A 307 -19.53 -35.28 44.62
CA ARG A 307 -19.27 -36.54 45.35
C ARG A 307 -19.94 -36.48 46.74
N PRO A 308 -20.42 -37.61 47.29
CA PRO A 308 -20.96 -37.65 48.66
C PRO A 308 -19.83 -37.57 49.69
N ARG A 309 -20.10 -36.91 50.82
CA ARG A 309 -19.28 -37.00 52.03
C ARG A 309 -19.59 -38.33 52.72
N LEU A 310 -18.57 -39.10 53.04
CA LEU A 310 -18.65 -40.16 54.03
C LEU A 310 -18.43 -39.53 55.40
N SER A 311 -19.40 -39.75 56.28
CA SER A 311 -19.33 -39.59 57.74
C SER A 311 -18.34 -40.57 58.34
#